data_AF-A0A7C6DKF7-F1
#
_entry.id   AF-A0A7C6DKF7-F1
#
_cell.length_a   1.000
_cell.length_b   1.000
_cell.length_c   1.000
_cell.angle_alpha   90.00
_cell.angle_beta   90.00
_cell.angle_gamma   90.00
#
_symmetry.space_group_name_H-M   'P 1'
#
loop_
_entity.id
_entity.type
_entity.pdbx_description
1 polymer ?
#
loop_
_entity_poly.entity_id
_entity_poly.type
_entity_poly.pdbx_seq_one_letter_code
_entity_poly.pdbx_strand_id
1 'polypeptide(L)'
;MRCGCCARRFAPRSRRRYARDCSVSCAAKRRCRSCPAAGWRRFGRGCGGDSRSCRARPPTPLPRPRPFTATSRTSNRQRKGPMPSAGQITLVFVSIALFVVGGVISLWRLRRERAWQRAAARLCMWLGVLTSLIVLVWHALGRGSWLPLEDNFDALIWLAVVLAVFVMYVQRRRPIGGLDWFVMPIVILLLIGSAVTGLTDPHAYDVKTIWSWVHRATAYGGAAAFAVAGAAGAMYLIANHRLRRKVALASGPRLGSLERLEQLTLTSVTLGFALLTIGAITGFAEMIREDRATPTAKIVLTAAVWLIYALVLHSPINPSFRGRRAAMLSILGFVLMLGVIFAVLLMPTTGG
;
A
#
# COMPACT_ATOMS: atom_id res chain seq x y z
N MET A 1 -34.30 -36.16 -2.79
CA MET A 1 -34.50 -35.95 -1.34
C MET A 1 -33.18 -36.20 -0.60
N ARG A 2 -32.51 -35.14 -0.13
CA ARG A 2 -31.39 -35.23 0.82
C ARG A 2 -31.71 -34.28 1.97
N CYS A 3 -31.94 -34.84 3.15
CA CYS A 3 -32.12 -34.10 4.38
C CYS A 3 -30.77 -33.51 4.83
N GLY A 4 -30.77 -32.23 5.19
CA GLY A 4 -29.72 -31.62 5.99
C GLY A 4 -30.13 -31.56 7.46
N CYS A 5 -29.15 -31.51 8.37
CA CYS A 5 -29.18 -30.60 9.52
C CYS A 5 -27.89 -30.69 10.35
N CYS A 6 -27.38 -29.50 10.70
CA CYS A 6 -26.67 -29.13 11.94
C CYS A 6 -25.30 -29.78 12.25
N ALA A 7 -24.28 -29.08 12.76
CA ALA A 7 -24.17 -27.72 13.27
C ALA A 7 -22.69 -27.26 13.41
N ARG A 8 -22.48 -25.98 13.11
CA ARG A 8 -21.74 -24.93 13.87
C ARG A 8 -20.44 -25.30 14.63
N ARG A 9 -19.34 -24.66 14.19
CA ARG A 9 -18.54 -23.58 14.86
C ARG A 9 -18.02 -23.90 16.28
N PHE A 10 -16.70 -23.98 16.45
CA PHE A 10 -15.84 -23.08 17.25
C PHE A 10 -14.37 -23.52 17.10
N ALA A 11 -13.45 -22.54 17.05
CA ALA A 11 -12.02 -22.70 16.81
C ALA A 11 -11.23 -22.97 18.13
N PRO A 12 -9.95 -22.55 18.24
CA PRO A 12 -8.70 -23.30 18.10
C PRO A 12 -8.04 -23.63 19.47
N ARG A 13 -7.08 -24.57 19.56
CA ARG A 13 -5.86 -24.47 20.42
C ARG A 13 -5.03 -25.76 20.52
N SER A 14 -3.71 -25.53 20.47
CA SER A 14 -2.62 -26.20 21.18
C SER A 14 -2.45 -27.73 21.10
N ARG A 15 -1.32 -28.09 20.50
CA ARG A 15 -0.50 -29.28 20.77
C ARG A 15 -0.42 -29.60 22.28
N ARG A 16 -0.33 -30.90 22.59
CA ARG A 16 -0.12 -31.57 23.90
C ARG A 16 -1.40 -32.04 24.60
N ARG A 17 -1.97 -33.15 24.12
CA ARG A 17 -2.60 -34.25 24.91
C ARG A 17 -3.35 -35.16 23.95
N TYR A 18 -2.64 -36.11 23.34
CA TYR A 18 -3.20 -37.34 22.78
C TYR A 18 -2.07 -38.36 22.71
N ALA A 19 -1.51 -38.65 23.88
CA ALA A 19 -0.77 -39.86 24.17
C ALA A 19 -1.32 -40.30 25.52
N ARG A 20 -1.91 -41.50 25.58
CA ARG A 20 -2.82 -42.05 26.61
C ARG A 20 -4.29 -41.84 26.27
N ASP A 21 -4.80 -42.73 25.41
CA ASP A 21 -6.15 -43.34 25.49
C ASP A 21 -6.40 -44.32 24.31
N CYS A 22 -5.36 -45.09 23.94
CA CYS A 22 -5.52 -46.28 23.09
C CYS A 22 -5.19 -47.53 23.92
N SER A 23 -5.88 -47.68 25.04
CA SER A 23 -6.01 -48.93 25.76
C SER A 23 -7.32 -48.83 26.51
N VAL A 24 -8.25 -49.75 26.25
CA VAL A 24 -9.61 -49.90 26.84
C VAL A 24 -10.73 -49.56 25.83
N SER A 25 -10.93 -50.47 24.88
CA SER A 25 -12.27 -50.91 24.47
C SER A 25 -12.15 -52.15 23.60
N CYS A 26 -11.68 -53.23 24.21
CA CYS A 26 -11.78 -54.57 23.67
C CYS A 26 -12.49 -55.44 24.71
N ALA A 27 -13.74 -55.09 25.04
CA ALA A 27 -14.62 -55.89 25.90
C ALA A 27 -16.06 -55.38 25.86
N ALA A 28 -16.81 -55.66 24.80
CA ALA A 28 -18.27 -55.63 24.90
C ALA A 28 -18.91 -56.57 23.86
N LYS A 29 -19.34 -57.70 24.42
CA LYS A 29 -20.03 -58.83 23.83
C LYS A 29 -21.44 -58.45 23.33
N ARG A 30 -21.85 -59.17 22.28
CA ARG A 30 -23.21 -59.72 22.00
C ARG A 30 -24.25 -58.81 21.33
N ARG A 31 -24.89 -59.43 20.32
CA ARG A 31 -26.24 -59.20 19.76
C ARG A 31 -26.41 -58.03 18.79
N CYS A 32 -26.21 -58.32 17.49
CA CYS A 32 -27.09 -57.78 16.45
C CYS A 32 -27.91 -58.96 15.89
N ARG A 33 -29.14 -59.09 16.40
CA ARG A 33 -30.25 -59.71 15.67
C ARG A 33 -30.71 -58.71 14.59
N SER A 34 -31.43 -59.24 13.59
CA SER A 34 -32.14 -58.58 12.48
C SER A 34 -31.31 -57.98 11.33
N CYS A 35 -31.01 -58.82 10.34
CA CYS A 35 -31.07 -58.41 8.92
C CYS A 35 -32.52 -58.46 8.45
N PRO A 36 -33.04 -57.45 7.72
CA PRO A 36 -34.18 -57.65 6.84
C PRO A 36 -33.69 -58.21 5.51
N ALA A 37 -34.24 -59.36 5.12
CA ALA A 37 -34.10 -59.92 3.79
C ALA A 37 -34.83 -59.04 2.77
N ALA A 38 -34.14 -58.57 1.75
CA ALA A 38 -34.77 -58.01 0.55
C ALA A 38 -33.96 -58.41 -0.69
N GLY A 39 -34.44 -59.51 -1.28
CA GLY A 39 -34.27 -60.03 -2.62
C GLY A 39 -33.21 -59.44 -3.55
N TRP A 40 -32.23 -60.27 -3.90
CA TRP A 40 -31.77 -60.44 -5.28
C TRP A 40 -31.55 -61.93 -5.56
N ARG A 41 -32.58 -62.56 -6.14
CA ARG A 41 -32.47 -63.81 -6.89
C ARG A 41 -32.01 -63.46 -8.30
N ARG A 42 -30.83 -63.96 -8.70
CA ARG A 42 -30.47 -64.45 -10.04
C ARG A 42 -28.97 -64.30 -10.22
N PHE A 43 -28.24 -65.39 -9.99
CA PHE A 43 -27.35 -66.01 -10.99
C PHE A 43 -26.78 -67.26 -10.34
N GLY A 44 -27.37 -68.40 -10.69
CA GLY A 44 -26.80 -69.70 -10.36
C GLY A 44 -25.59 -69.97 -11.24
N ARG A 45 -24.49 -70.37 -10.62
CA ARG A 45 -23.46 -71.24 -11.20
C ARG A 45 -22.62 -71.85 -10.07
N GLY A 46 -22.74 -73.18 -9.93
CA GLY A 46 -21.73 -74.12 -9.44
C GLY A 46 -21.15 -73.90 -8.04
N CYS A 47 -21.72 -74.55 -7.03
CA CYS A 47 -20.93 -75.05 -5.91
C CYS A 47 -20.43 -76.44 -6.28
N GLY A 48 -19.14 -76.57 -6.55
CA GLY A 48 -18.46 -77.83 -6.74
C GLY A 48 -16.95 -77.60 -6.61
N GLY A 49 -16.32 -78.29 -5.67
CA GLY A 49 -14.86 -78.41 -5.59
C GLY A 49 -14.21 -77.82 -4.34
N ASP A 50 -13.79 -78.72 -3.46
CA ASP A 50 -12.63 -78.65 -2.58
C ASP A 50 -12.54 -77.58 -1.48
N SER A 51 -12.96 -78.03 -0.30
CA SER A 51 -12.51 -77.57 1.02
C SER A 51 -11.03 -77.91 1.26
N ARG A 52 -10.10 -77.29 0.54
CA ARG A 52 -8.66 -77.32 0.87
C ARG A 52 -7.86 -76.30 0.04
N SER A 53 -7.91 -75.02 0.42
CA SER A 53 -6.78 -74.04 0.29
C SER A 53 -7.21 -72.57 0.47
N CYS A 54 -7.81 -72.20 1.61
CA CYS A 54 -7.85 -70.79 2.01
C CYS A 54 -6.53 -70.41 2.70
N ARG A 55 -5.46 -70.20 1.93
CA ARG A 55 -4.27 -69.48 2.44
C ARG A 55 -4.66 -68.01 2.56
N ALA A 56 -4.71 -67.49 3.79
CA ALA A 56 -4.86 -66.07 4.05
C ALA A 56 -3.73 -65.31 3.33
N ARG A 57 -4.09 -64.39 2.41
CA ARG A 57 -3.12 -63.44 1.88
C ARG A 57 -2.66 -62.53 3.02
N PRO A 58 -1.35 -62.31 3.22
CA PRO A 58 -0.90 -61.33 4.20
C PRO A 58 -1.42 -59.94 3.79
N PRO A 59 -1.73 -59.06 4.76
CA PRO A 59 -2.15 -57.71 4.47
C PRO A 59 -1.04 -57.00 3.66
N THR A 60 -1.41 -56.39 2.55
CA THR A 60 -0.54 -55.50 1.80
C THR A 60 -0.01 -54.40 2.74
N PRO A 61 1.30 -54.13 2.78
CA PRO A 61 1.81 -53.03 3.58
C PRO A 61 1.18 -51.74 3.08
N LEU A 62 0.58 -50.96 3.99
CA LEU A 62 0.17 -49.59 3.68
C LEU A 62 1.40 -48.85 3.14
N PRO A 63 1.25 -48.05 2.06
CA PRO A 63 2.36 -47.26 1.55
C PRO A 63 2.89 -46.39 2.68
N ARG A 64 4.21 -46.48 2.95
CA ARG A 64 4.87 -45.61 3.92
C ARG A 64 4.51 -44.17 3.56
N PRO A 65 4.12 -43.32 4.54
CA PRO A 65 3.98 -41.90 4.27
C PRO A 65 5.32 -41.44 3.71
N ARG A 66 5.29 -40.89 2.49
CA ARG A 66 6.47 -40.25 1.90
C ARG A 66 7.00 -39.28 2.96
N PRO A 67 8.31 -39.24 3.25
CA PRO A 67 8.84 -38.21 4.11
C PRO A 67 8.32 -36.88 3.57
N PHE A 68 7.63 -36.12 4.41
CA PHE A 68 7.33 -34.72 4.11
C PHE A 68 8.68 -34.11 3.78
N THR A 69 8.95 -33.92 2.49
CA THR A 69 10.10 -33.15 2.05
C THR A 69 9.89 -31.80 2.69
N ALA A 70 10.71 -31.55 3.70
CA ALA A 70 10.77 -30.29 4.40
C ALA A 70 10.76 -29.21 3.33
N THR A 71 9.70 -28.41 3.37
CA THR A 71 9.66 -27.02 2.90
C THR A 71 10.65 -26.73 1.77
N SER A 72 10.15 -26.54 0.55
CA SER A 72 10.71 -25.49 -0.29
C SER A 72 10.57 -24.18 0.48
N ARG A 73 11.50 -23.94 1.41
CA ARG A 73 11.95 -22.62 1.81
C ARG A 73 12.45 -22.05 0.50
N THR A 74 11.55 -21.48 -0.29
CA THR A 74 11.93 -20.50 -1.29
C THR A 74 12.66 -19.45 -0.48
N SER A 75 14.01 -19.49 -0.50
CA SER A 75 14.78 -18.36 -0.02
C SER A 75 14.18 -17.17 -0.75
N ASN A 76 13.54 -16.27 -0.03
CA ASN A 76 13.02 -15.03 -0.57
C ASN A 76 14.25 -14.17 -0.90
N ARG A 77 14.99 -14.59 -1.93
CA ARG A 77 16.20 -13.93 -2.41
C ARG A 77 15.66 -12.70 -3.12
N GLN A 78 15.60 -11.59 -2.38
CA GLN A 78 15.14 -10.30 -2.89
C GLN A 78 15.83 -10.06 -4.23
N ARG A 79 15.05 -9.94 -5.31
CA ARG A 79 15.59 -9.62 -6.62
C ARG A 79 16.04 -8.16 -6.55
N LYS A 80 17.35 -7.93 -6.68
CA LYS A 80 17.87 -6.59 -6.92
C LYS A 80 17.31 -6.13 -8.27
N GLY A 81 16.70 -4.94 -8.29
CA GLY A 81 16.32 -4.28 -9.53
C GLY A 81 17.58 -3.91 -10.34
N PRO A 82 17.46 -3.77 -11.66
CA PRO A 82 18.58 -3.32 -12.48
C PRO A 82 19.01 -1.92 -12.03
N MET A 83 20.32 -1.71 -11.87
CA MET A 83 20.83 -0.41 -11.45
C MET A 83 20.53 0.64 -12.52
N PRO A 84 20.05 1.84 -12.14
CA PRO A 84 19.88 2.93 -13.07
C PRO A 84 21.23 3.37 -13.66
N SER A 85 21.21 3.81 -14.91
CA SER A 85 22.42 4.29 -15.58
C SER A 85 22.88 5.65 -15.00
N ALA A 86 24.16 5.98 -15.17
CA ALA A 86 24.67 7.29 -14.76
C ALA A 86 23.90 8.46 -15.42
N GLY A 87 23.43 8.26 -16.66
CA GLY A 87 22.58 9.23 -17.37
C GLY A 87 21.22 9.41 -16.71
N GLN A 88 20.58 8.33 -16.25
CA GLN A 88 19.29 8.39 -15.53
C GLN A 88 19.44 9.14 -14.21
N ILE A 89 20.48 8.84 -13.43
CA ILE A 89 20.76 9.55 -12.17
C ILE A 89 21.03 11.03 -12.41
N THR A 90 21.81 11.37 -13.45
CA THR A 90 22.07 12.76 -13.83
C THR A 90 20.79 13.50 -14.17
N LEU A 91 19.89 12.87 -14.93
CA LEU A 91 18.58 13.45 -15.24
C LEU A 91 17.70 13.66 -14.00
N VAL A 92 17.75 12.75 -13.01
CA VAL A 92 17.05 12.97 -11.73
C VAL A 92 17.59 14.21 -11.02
N PHE A 93 18.92 14.42 -10.99
CA PHE A 93 19.50 15.64 -10.43
C PHE A 93 19.10 16.90 -11.20
N VAL A 94 19.00 16.82 -12.54
CA VAL A 94 18.48 17.92 -13.36
C VAL A 94 17.02 18.21 -13.01
N SER A 95 16.17 17.19 -12.85
CA SER A 95 14.79 17.34 -12.38
C SER A 95 14.72 18.02 -11.02
N ILE A 96 15.57 17.61 -10.06
CA ILE A 96 15.67 18.22 -8.74
C ILE A 96 16.01 19.71 -8.87
N ALA A 97 17.04 20.04 -9.65
CA ALA A 97 17.45 21.43 -9.87
C ALA A 97 16.30 22.28 -10.47
N LEU A 98 15.56 21.73 -11.44
CA LEU A 98 14.41 22.41 -12.04
C LEU A 98 13.28 22.65 -11.02
N PHE A 99 12.97 21.68 -10.15
CA PHE A 99 11.98 21.86 -9.09
C PHE A 99 12.45 22.84 -8.01
N VAL A 100 13.73 22.83 -7.65
CA VAL A 100 14.32 23.82 -6.72
C VAL A 100 14.20 25.23 -7.30
N VAL A 101 14.61 25.44 -8.55
CA VAL A 101 14.51 26.73 -9.24
C VAL A 101 13.04 27.18 -9.32
N GLY A 102 12.13 26.29 -9.73
CA GLY A 102 10.70 26.58 -9.77
C GLY A 102 10.11 26.95 -8.40
N GLY A 103 10.52 26.25 -7.35
CA GLY A 103 10.14 26.53 -5.96
C GLY A 103 10.65 27.87 -5.46
N VAL A 104 11.92 28.21 -5.73
CA VAL A 104 12.53 29.50 -5.36
C VAL A 104 11.88 30.66 -6.10
N ILE A 105 11.61 30.53 -7.40
CA ILE A 105 10.86 31.54 -8.17
C ILE A 105 9.46 31.71 -7.57
N SER A 106 8.81 30.60 -7.19
CA SER A 106 7.51 30.65 -6.54
C SER A 106 7.56 31.39 -5.20
N LEU A 107 8.58 31.16 -4.36
CA LEU A 107 8.79 31.92 -3.12
C LEU A 107 8.99 33.41 -3.40
N TRP A 108 9.82 33.75 -4.38
CA TRP A 108 10.12 35.14 -4.72
C TRP A 108 8.89 35.89 -5.23
N ARG A 109 8.02 35.19 -5.96
CA ARG A 109 6.71 35.69 -6.42
C ARG A 109 5.82 36.16 -5.26
N LEU A 110 5.95 35.58 -4.06
CA LEU A 110 5.13 36.01 -2.91
C LEU A 110 5.51 37.42 -2.41
N ARG A 111 6.69 37.96 -2.77
CA ARG A 111 7.09 39.33 -2.43
C ARG A 111 6.67 40.36 -3.48
N ARG A 112 6.81 40.02 -4.77
CA ARG A 112 6.40 40.87 -5.90
C ARG A 112 5.81 39.97 -6.97
N GLU A 113 4.53 40.11 -7.28
CA GLU A 113 3.90 39.32 -8.34
C GLU A 113 4.18 39.95 -9.71
N ARG A 114 5.08 39.34 -10.49
CA ARG A 114 5.22 39.64 -11.92
C ARG A 114 4.69 38.49 -12.76
N ALA A 115 4.04 38.81 -13.89
CA ALA A 115 3.46 37.80 -14.79
C ALA A 115 4.51 36.80 -15.33
N TRP A 116 5.71 37.30 -15.65
CA TRP A 116 6.82 36.46 -16.14
C TRP A 116 7.32 35.46 -15.09
N GLN A 117 7.31 35.80 -13.80
CA GLN A 117 7.71 34.88 -12.72
C GLN A 117 6.73 33.71 -12.59
N ARG A 118 5.43 33.95 -12.83
CA ARG A 118 4.42 32.88 -12.90
C ARG A 118 4.62 31.98 -14.09
N ALA A 119 4.99 32.53 -15.25
CA ALA A 119 5.31 31.74 -16.43
C ALA A 119 6.58 30.91 -16.21
N ALA A 120 7.66 31.53 -15.73
CA ALA A 120 8.94 30.89 -15.46
C ALA A 120 8.82 29.76 -14.43
N ALA A 121 8.16 29.98 -13.29
CA ALA A 121 7.96 28.93 -12.29
C ALA A 121 7.20 27.72 -12.86
N ARG A 122 6.12 27.97 -13.63
CA ARG A 122 5.35 26.90 -14.28
C ARG A 122 6.16 26.17 -15.34
N LEU A 123 6.97 26.88 -16.11
CA LEU A 123 7.86 26.28 -17.11
C LEU A 123 8.87 25.35 -16.43
N CYS A 124 9.55 25.81 -15.37
CA CYS A 124 10.48 24.98 -14.60
C CYS A 124 9.79 23.73 -14.02
N MET A 125 8.58 23.85 -13.49
CA MET A 125 7.81 22.70 -12.98
C MET A 125 7.45 21.70 -14.09
N TRP A 126 6.97 22.18 -15.25
CA TRP A 126 6.67 21.31 -16.39
C TRP A 126 7.92 20.62 -16.94
N LEU A 127 9.04 21.33 -17.02
CA LEU A 127 10.32 20.75 -17.42
C LEU A 127 10.81 19.72 -16.40
N GLY A 128 10.66 19.97 -15.10
CA GLY A 128 10.99 19.01 -14.04
C GLY A 128 10.13 17.74 -14.09
N VAL A 129 8.83 17.87 -14.39
CA VAL A 129 7.94 16.73 -14.63
C VAL A 129 8.36 15.98 -15.89
N LEU A 130 8.61 16.68 -17.00
CA LEU A 130 8.99 16.08 -18.27
C LEU A 130 10.29 15.28 -18.15
N THR A 131 11.32 15.87 -17.53
CA THR A 131 12.60 15.20 -17.27
C THR A 131 12.43 13.97 -16.39
N SER A 132 11.61 14.04 -15.35
CA SER A 132 11.28 12.89 -14.50
C SER A 132 10.54 11.78 -15.26
N LEU A 133 9.61 12.13 -16.15
CA LEU A 133 8.92 11.17 -17.03
C LEU A 133 9.88 10.52 -18.03
N ILE A 134 10.83 11.28 -18.59
CA ILE A 134 11.87 10.76 -19.49
C ILE A 134 12.72 9.71 -18.75
N VAL A 135 13.09 9.96 -17.49
CA VAL A 135 13.82 8.97 -16.68
C VAL A 135 13.02 7.68 -16.52
N LEU A 136 11.73 7.78 -16.17
CA LEU A 136 10.87 6.61 -16.00
C LEU A 136 10.72 5.80 -17.30
N VAL A 137 10.52 6.48 -18.43
CA VAL A 137 10.41 5.82 -19.74
C VAL A 137 11.73 5.18 -20.14
N TRP A 138 12.86 5.87 -19.96
CA TRP A 138 14.17 5.30 -20.23
C TRP A 138 14.42 4.06 -19.36
N HIS A 139 14.15 4.15 -18.06
CA HIS A 139 14.35 3.02 -17.16
C HIS A 139 13.45 1.84 -17.53
N ALA A 140 12.17 2.07 -17.80
CA ALA A 140 11.23 1.05 -18.29
C ALA A 140 11.71 0.36 -19.58
N LEU A 141 12.13 1.13 -20.59
CA LEU A 141 12.65 0.59 -21.85
C LEU A 141 13.92 -0.25 -21.64
N GLY A 142 14.80 0.17 -20.73
CA GLY A 142 16.02 -0.58 -20.38
C GLY A 142 15.75 -1.93 -19.71
N ARG A 143 14.60 -2.09 -19.05
CA ARG A 143 14.17 -3.36 -18.43
C ARG A 143 13.36 -4.27 -19.37
N GLY A 144 12.89 -3.73 -20.49
CA GLY A 144 11.91 -4.41 -21.33
C GLY A 144 10.52 -4.56 -20.66
N SER A 145 10.27 -3.86 -19.54
CA SER A 145 8.97 -3.80 -18.89
C SER A 145 8.34 -2.44 -19.12
N TRP A 146 7.08 -2.42 -19.58
CA TRP A 146 6.37 -1.15 -19.83
C TRP A 146 5.96 -0.44 -18.52
N LEU A 147 6.05 -1.10 -17.36
CA LEU A 147 5.55 -0.55 -16.09
C LEU A 147 6.66 0.12 -15.26
N PRO A 148 6.58 1.44 -15.03
CA PRO A 148 7.55 2.19 -14.22
C PRO A 148 7.17 2.16 -12.72
N LEU A 149 6.89 0.98 -12.16
CA LEU A 149 6.47 0.81 -10.75
C LEU A 149 7.05 -0.46 -10.10
N GLU A 150 8.04 -1.05 -10.75
CA GLU A 150 8.62 -2.35 -10.38
C GLU A 150 9.79 -2.21 -9.42
N ASP A 151 10.24 -1.00 -9.06
CA ASP A 151 11.26 -0.79 -8.05
C ASP A 151 11.03 0.48 -7.22
N ASN A 152 11.79 0.62 -6.12
CA ASN A 152 11.75 1.79 -5.25
C ASN A 152 12.20 3.08 -5.96
N PHE A 153 13.09 2.98 -6.96
CA PHE A 153 13.64 4.12 -7.69
C PHE A 153 12.54 4.80 -8.52
N ASP A 154 11.85 4.03 -9.35
CA ASP A 154 10.72 4.42 -10.18
C ASP A 154 9.51 4.82 -9.32
N ALA A 155 9.22 4.06 -8.26
CA ALA A 155 8.10 4.34 -7.36
C ALA A 155 8.16 5.75 -6.77
N LEU A 156 9.34 6.18 -6.32
CA LEU A 156 9.55 7.51 -5.74
C LEU A 156 9.48 8.62 -6.80
N ILE A 157 10.04 8.40 -8.00
CA ILE A 157 9.91 9.35 -9.13
C ILE A 157 8.44 9.47 -9.54
N TRP A 158 7.72 8.36 -9.65
CA TRP A 158 6.31 8.35 -10.00
C TRP A 158 5.46 9.10 -8.97
N LEU A 159 5.68 8.86 -7.68
CA LEU A 159 5.00 9.61 -6.62
C LEU A 159 5.33 11.10 -6.66
N ALA A 160 6.58 11.47 -6.93
CA ALA A 160 6.98 12.87 -7.10
C ALA A 160 6.27 13.53 -8.30
N VAL A 161 6.19 12.84 -9.43
CA VAL A 161 5.48 13.30 -10.64
C VAL A 161 3.98 13.44 -10.38
N VAL A 162 3.33 12.44 -9.78
CA VAL A 162 1.90 12.50 -9.45
C VAL A 162 1.60 13.67 -8.52
N LEU A 163 2.42 13.88 -7.49
CA LEU A 163 2.27 15.01 -6.57
C LEU A 163 2.47 16.36 -7.28
N ALA A 164 3.51 16.49 -8.11
CA ALA A 164 3.79 17.70 -8.86
C ALA A 164 2.64 18.04 -9.81
N VAL A 165 2.18 17.08 -10.62
CA VAL A 165 1.05 17.24 -11.54
C VAL A 165 -0.24 17.57 -10.78
N PHE A 166 -0.48 16.93 -9.63
CA PHE A 166 -1.65 17.21 -8.80
C PHE A 166 -1.64 18.66 -8.27
N VAL A 167 -0.51 19.15 -7.78
CA VAL A 167 -0.39 20.57 -7.36
C VAL A 167 -0.57 21.52 -8.53
N MET A 168 0.01 21.21 -9.69
CA MET A 168 -0.14 22.02 -10.89
C MET A 168 -1.60 22.08 -11.36
N TYR A 169 -2.32 20.96 -11.27
CA TYR A 169 -3.76 20.89 -11.51
C TYR A 169 -4.55 21.76 -10.51
N VAL A 170 -4.27 21.62 -9.21
CA VAL A 170 -4.91 22.42 -8.16
C VAL A 170 -4.67 23.91 -8.40
N GLN A 171 -3.44 24.31 -8.69
CA GLN A 171 -3.10 25.70 -8.99
C GLN A 171 -3.74 26.23 -10.28
N ARG A 172 -3.93 25.37 -11.29
CA ARG A 172 -4.61 25.76 -12.54
C ARG A 172 -6.10 26.02 -12.31
N ARG A 173 -6.75 25.25 -11.44
CA ARG A 173 -8.19 25.36 -11.13
C ARG A 173 -8.48 26.40 -10.05
N ARG A 174 -7.67 26.44 -8.99
CA ARG A 174 -7.82 27.28 -7.80
C ARG A 174 -6.44 27.81 -7.38
N PRO A 175 -5.97 28.92 -7.98
CA PRO A 175 -4.66 29.46 -7.68
C PRO A 175 -4.59 29.93 -6.22
N ILE A 176 -3.68 29.33 -5.46
CA ILE A 176 -3.45 29.66 -4.05
C ILE A 176 -1.99 30.09 -3.89
N GLY A 177 -1.80 31.33 -3.46
CA GLY A 177 -0.47 31.89 -3.20
C GLY A 177 0.28 31.06 -2.17
N GLY A 178 1.49 30.64 -2.53
CA GLY A 178 2.40 29.90 -1.64
C GLY A 178 2.24 28.39 -1.60
N LEU A 179 1.21 27.79 -2.20
CA LEU A 179 1.02 26.33 -2.16
C LEU A 179 2.24 25.57 -2.71
N ASP A 180 2.78 26.02 -3.84
CA ASP A 180 3.99 25.45 -4.45
C ASP A 180 5.14 25.37 -3.46
N TRP A 181 5.39 26.45 -2.72
CA TRP A 181 6.51 26.54 -1.80
C TRP A 181 6.44 25.47 -0.70
N PHE A 182 5.23 25.11 -0.24
CA PHE A 182 5.07 24.05 0.77
C PHE A 182 5.17 22.64 0.19
N VAL A 183 4.79 22.44 -1.08
CA VAL A 183 4.78 21.10 -1.67
C VAL A 183 6.09 20.77 -2.41
N MET A 184 6.78 21.76 -2.99
CA MET A 184 8.04 21.53 -3.71
C MET A 184 9.11 20.82 -2.86
N PRO A 185 9.33 21.15 -1.57
CA PRO A 185 10.27 20.39 -0.73
C PRO A 185 9.91 18.91 -0.61
N ILE A 186 8.63 18.55 -0.63
CA ILE A 186 8.17 17.15 -0.58
C ILE A 186 8.54 16.45 -1.90
N VAL A 187 8.27 17.09 -3.05
CA VAL A 187 8.65 16.56 -4.38
C VAL A 187 10.16 16.36 -4.47
N ILE A 188 10.94 17.35 -4.02
CA ILE A 188 12.41 17.28 -4.01
C ILE A 188 12.88 16.14 -3.11
N LEU A 189 12.32 15.99 -1.91
CA LEU A 189 12.71 14.92 -0.99
C LEU A 189 12.41 13.53 -1.57
N LEU A 190 11.29 13.37 -2.28
CA LEU A 190 10.96 12.12 -2.98
C LEU A 190 11.99 11.80 -4.09
N LEU A 191 12.39 12.80 -4.88
CA LEU A 191 13.40 12.63 -5.92
C LEU A 191 14.80 12.36 -5.35
N ILE A 192 15.17 13.01 -4.24
CA ILE A 192 16.41 12.70 -3.51
C ILE A 192 16.34 11.25 -3.00
N GLY A 193 15.22 10.84 -2.42
CA GLY A 193 15.01 9.45 -2.00
C GLY A 193 15.19 8.45 -3.14
N SER A 194 14.67 8.79 -4.33
CA SER A 194 14.88 8.00 -5.55
C SER A 194 16.37 7.93 -5.94
N ALA A 195 17.07 9.06 -5.98
CA ALA A 195 18.50 9.07 -6.28
C ALA A 195 19.30 8.20 -5.29
N VAL A 196 18.97 8.26 -3.99
CA VAL A 196 19.61 7.44 -2.96
C VAL A 196 19.33 5.95 -3.17
N THR A 197 18.08 5.54 -3.46
CA THR A 197 17.78 4.11 -3.72
C THR A 197 18.39 3.61 -5.01
N GLY A 198 18.44 4.46 -6.05
CA GLY A 198 19.09 4.17 -7.31
C GLY A 198 20.60 3.90 -7.17
N LEU A 199 21.25 4.55 -6.19
CA LEU A 199 22.69 4.41 -5.94
C LEU A 199 23.06 3.29 -4.96
N THR A 200 22.14 2.88 -4.06
CA THR A 200 22.47 1.98 -2.93
C THR A 200 22.04 0.52 -3.12
N ASP A 201 20.97 0.25 -3.88
CA ASP A 201 20.54 -1.04 -4.44
C ASP A 201 19.02 -0.93 -4.66
N PRO A 202 18.51 -0.84 -5.91
CA PRO A 202 17.08 -0.78 -6.15
C PRO A 202 16.38 -2.06 -5.68
N HIS A 203 15.40 -1.94 -4.79
CA HIS A 203 14.57 -3.08 -4.41
C HIS A 203 13.46 -3.27 -5.43
N ALA A 204 13.38 -4.47 -6.04
CA ALA A 204 12.32 -4.79 -6.98
C ALA A 204 11.04 -5.25 -6.27
N TYR A 205 9.90 -4.74 -6.74
CA TYR A 205 8.57 -5.13 -6.33
C TYR A 205 7.96 -6.10 -7.33
N ASP A 206 7.29 -7.15 -6.81
CA ASP A 206 6.47 -8.01 -7.66
C ASP A 206 5.17 -7.28 -8.08
N VAL A 207 5.02 -7.04 -9.38
CA VAL A 207 3.80 -6.51 -9.99
C VAL A 207 3.14 -7.59 -10.84
N LYS A 208 2.50 -8.55 -10.17
CA LYS A 208 1.98 -9.75 -10.83
C LYS A 208 0.52 -9.63 -11.28
N THR A 209 -0.28 -8.77 -10.64
CA THR A 209 -1.72 -8.76 -10.88
C THR A 209 -2.30 -7.36 -11.04
N ILE A 210 -3.47 -7.29 -11.67
CA ILE A 210 -4.29 -6.08 -11.80
C ILE A 210 -4.60 -5.45 -10.43
N TRP A 211 -4.78 -6.26 -9.39
CA TRP A 211 -5.06 -5.79 -8.04
C TRP A 211 -3.88 -5.04 -7.44
N SER A 212 -2.65 -5.48 -7.72
CA SER A 212 -1.45 -4.83 -7.22
C SER A 212 -1.22 -3.50 -7.90
N TRP A 213 -1.68 -3.38 -9.15
CA TRP A 213 -1.68 -2.13 -9.88
C TRP A 213 -2.70 -1.16 -9.31
N VAL A 214 -3.96 -1.59 -9.10
CA VAL A 214 -5.00 -0.75 -8.48
C VAL A 214 -4.58 -0.31 -7.08
N HIS A 215 -4.02 -1.20 -6.27
CA HIS A 215 -3.49 -0.90 -4.94
C HIS A 215 -2.45 0.22 -4.99
N ARG A 216 -1.44 0.08 -5.86
CA ARG A 216 -0.37 1.08 -5.99
C ARG A 216 -0.87 2.41 -6.54
N ALA A 217 -1.68 2.39 -7.59
CA ALA A 217 -2.24 3.60 -8.19
C ALA A 217 -3.04 4.42 -7.17
N THR A 218 -3.90 3.74 -6.41
CA THR A 218 -4.70 4.38 -5.35
C THR A 218 -3.85 4.79 -4.15
N ALA A 219 -2.83 4.03 -3.78
CA ALA A 219 -1.89 4.41 -2.72
C ALA A 219 -1.11 5.69 -3.07
N TYR A 220 -0.57 5.80 -4.29
CA TYR A 220 0.17 7.00 -4.73
C TYR A 220 -0.75 8.22 -4.87
N GLY A 221 -1.94 8.04 -5.43
CA GLY A 221 -2.94 9.12 -5.52
C GLY A 221 -3.37 9.60 -4.13
N GLY A 222 -3.59 8.67 -3.19
CA GLY A 222 -3.89 8.97 -1.80
C GLY A 222 -2.76 9.73 -1.10
N ALA A 223 -1.52 9.26 -1.25
CA ALA A 223 -0.34 9.92 -0.70
C ALA A 223 -0.16 11.35 -1.25
N ALA A 224 -0.38 11.56 -2.55
CA ALA A 224 -0.32 12.88 -3.16
C ALA A 224 -1.41 13.82 -2.63
N ALA A 225 -2.64 13.32 -2.47
CA ALA A 225 -3.74 14.10 -1.90
C ALA A 225 -3.48 14.46 -0.43
N PHE A 226 -2.96 13.53 0.38
CA PHE A 226 -2.60 13.80 1.77
C PHE A 226 -1.41 14.76 1.92
N ALA A 227 -0.44 14.74 1.00
CA ALA A 227 0.64 15.72 0.96
C ALA A 227 0.10 17.15 0.75
N VAL A 228 -0.86 17.32 -0.16
CA VAL A 228 -1.53 18.61 -0.35
C VAL A 228 -2.38 19.01 0.87
N ALA A 229 -3.07 18.05 1.50
CA ALA A 229 -3.80 18.31 2.75
C ALA A 229 -2.87 18.76 3.89
N GLY A 230 -1.73 18.11 4.07
CA GLY A 230 -0.71 18.48 5.06
C GLY A 230 -0.12 19.85 4.79
N ALA A 231 0.22 20.16 3.53
CA ALA A 231 0.72 21.46 3.11
C ALA A 231 -0.33 22.57 3.35
N ALA A 232 -1.58 22.35 2.94
CA ALA A 232 -2.69 23.29 3.18
C ALA A 232 -2.95 23.51 4.68
N GLY A 233 -2.86 22.44 5.49
CA GLY A 233 -2.94 22.51 6.95
C GLY A 233 -1.81 23.36 7.55
N ALA A 234 -0.57 23.17 7.10
CA ALA A 234 0.57 23.97 7.55
C ALA A 234 0.38 25.46 7.20
N MET A 235 -0.04 25.74 5.96
CA MET A 235 -0.41 27.10 5.53
C MET A 235 -1.53 27.69 6.40
N TYR A 236 -2.55 26.91 6.72
CA TYR A 236 -3.67 27.34 7.56
C TYR A 236 -3.19 27.75 8.95
N LEU A 237 -2.31 26.96 9.59
CA LEU A 237 -1.77 27.28 10.91
C LEU A 237 -0.94 28.58 10.88
N ILE A 238 -0.12 28.76 9.86
CA ILE A 238 0.68 29.99 9.69
C ILE A 238 -0.23 31.21 9.48
N ALA A 239 -1.25 31.09 8.61
CA ALA A 239 -2.20 32.16 8.33
C ALA A 239 -3.03 32.54 9.59
N ASN A 240 -3.55 31.54 10.31
CA ASN A 240 -4.30 31.72 11.54
C ASN A 240 -3.43 32.36 12.65
N HIS A 241 -2.15 31.98 12.75
CA HIS A 241 -1.23 32.56 13.72
C HIS A 241 -0.95 34.05 13.45
N ARG A 242 -0.75 34.42 12.17
CA ARG A 242 -0.54 35.82 11.76
C ARG A 242 -1.75 36.69 12.06
N LEU A 243 -2.95 36.18 11.76
CA LEU A 243 -4.20 36.90 12.00
C LEU A 243 -4.41 37.20 13.48
N ARG A 244 -4.12 36.22 14.37
CA ARG A 244 -4.22 36.39 15.82
C ARG A 244 -3.23 37.41 16.39
N ARG A 245 -2.02 37.51 15.81
CA ARG A 245 -1.01 38.47 16.25
C ARG A 245 -1.19 39.88 15.66
N LYS A 246 -2.26 40.12 14.88
CA LYS A 246 -2.50 41.38 14.15
C LYS A 246 -1.29 41.83 13.33
N VAL A 247 -0.41 40.90 12.92
CA VAL A 247 0.73 41.24 12.05
C VAL A 247 0.12 41.70 10.73
N ALA A 248 0.40 42.95 10.36
CA ALA A 248 -0.18 43.56 9.17
C ALA A 248 -0.01 42.63 7.97
N LEU A 249 -1.12 42.37 7.24
CA LEU A 249 -1.09 41.58 5.98
C LEU A 249 -0.07 42.14 4.97
N ALA A 250 0.35 43.40 5.13
CA ALA A 250 1.34 44.10 4.33
C ALA A 250 2.78 43.57 4.50
N SER A 251 3.11 42.89 5.61
CA SER A 251 4.49 42.53 5.96
C SER A 251 4.88 41.09 5.61
N GLY A 252 3.99 40.32 4.96
CA GLY A 252 4.20 38.89 4.77
C GLY A 252 3.69 38.33 3.44
N PRO A 253 4.16 37.12 3.05
CA PRO A 253 3.69 36.43 1.85
C PRO A 253 2.15 36.31 1.82
N ARG A 254 1.52 36.66 0.70
CA ARG A 254 0.07 36.52 0.47
C ARG A 254 -0.33 35.04 0.42
N LEU A 255 -0.63 34.47 1.58
CA LEU A 255 -1.19 33.13 1.70
C LEU A 255 -2.67 33.15 1.28
N GLY A 256 -3.20 32.00 0.85
CA GLY A 256 -4.64 31.85 0.62
C GLY A 256 -5.47 32.23 1.84
N SER A 257 -6.73 32.62 1.62
CA SER A 257 -7.66 32.87 2.74
C SER A 257 -7.85 31.60 3.58
N LEU A 258 -8.11 31.76 4.88
CA LEU A 258 -8.29 30.62 5.80
C LEU A 258 -9.36 29.65 5.28
N GLU A 259 -10.45 30.19 4.73
CA GLU A 259 -11.55 29.39 4.17
C GLU A 259 -11.14 28.59 2.94
N ARG A 260 -10.33 29.17 2.04
CA ARG A 260 -9.79 28.43 0.88
C ARG A 260 -8.84 27.32 1.31
N LEU A 261 -8.04 27.55 2.36
CA LEU A 261 -7.12 26.56 2.89
C LEU A 261 -7.87 25.42 3.60
N GLU A 262 -8.92 25.73 4.37
CA GLU A 262 -9.81 24.74 4.97
C GLU A 262 -10.52 23.91 3.89
N GLN A 263 -11.07 24.55 2.86
CA GLN A 263 -11.72 23.86 1.75
C GLN A 263 -10.74 22.97 0.96
N LEU A 264 -9.51 23.45 0.71
CA LEU A 264 -8.47 22.66 0.05
C LEU A 264 -8.09 21.45 0.90
N THR A 265 -7.91 21.65 2.22
CA THR A 265 -7.60 20.58 3.16
C THR A 265 -8.70 19.52 3.13
N LEU A 266 -9.96 19.90 3.32
CA LEU A 266 -11.08 18.95 3.33
C LEU A 266 -11.25 18.23 2.00
N THR A 267 -11.16 18.93 0.87
CA THR A 267 -11.28 18.31 -0.46
C THR A 267 -10.16 17.29 -0.70
N SER A 268 -8.93 17.64 -0.30
CA SER A 268 -7.77 16.76 -0.45
C SER A 268 -7.84 15.57 0.50
N VAL A 269 -8.33 15.76 1.74
CA VAL A 269 -8.56 14.66 2.68
C VAL A 269 -9.65 13.72 2.19
N THR A 270 -10.77 14.23 1.65
CA THR A 270 -11.84 13.39 1.11
C THR A 270 -11.33 12.53 -0.05
N LEU A 271 -10.62 13.13 -1.00
CA LEU A 271 -10.02 12.41 -2.12
C LEU A 271 -9.00 11.37 -1.62
N GLY A 272 -8.09 11.80 -0.74
CA GLY A 272 -7.05 10.93 -0.19
C GLY A 272 -7.62 9.76 0.60
N PHE A 273 -8.65 9.99 1.41
CA PHE A 273 -9.31 8.96 2.21
C PHE A 273 -10.05 7.94 1.35
N ALA A 274 -10.74 8.38 0.29
CA ALA A 274 -11.37 7.48 -0.67
C ALA A 274 -10.34 6.58 -1.35
N LEU A 275 -9.24 7.17 -1.85
CA LEU A 275 -8.15 6.44 -2.48
C LEU A 275 -7.43 5.50 -1.49
N LEU A 276 -7.17 5.95 -0.26
CA LEU A 276 -6.58 5.13 0.79
C LEU A 276 -7.46 3.92 1.13
N THR A 277 -8.78 4.10 1.17
CA THR A 277 -9.72 3.02 1.48
C THR A 277 -9.72 1.96 0.38
N ILE A 278 -9.75 2.37 -0.90
CA ILE A 278 -9.63 1.45 -2.03
C ILE A 278 -8.26 0.73 -1.99
N GLY A 279 -7.19 1.49 -1.73
CA GLY A 279 -5.84 0.93 -1.58
C GLY A 279 -5.76 -0.08 -0.43
N ALA A 280 -6.32 0.22 0.74
CA ALA A 280 -6.31 -0.67 1.89
C ALA A 280 -7.09 -1.96 1.61
N ILE A 281 -8.27 -1.88 0.99
CA ILE A 281 -9.09 -3.05 0.64
C ILE A 281 -8.35 -3.94 -0.37
N THR A 282 -7.84 -3.34 -1.46
CA THR A 282 -7.12 -4.09 -2.50
C THR A 282 -5.83 -4.70 -1.96
N GLY A 283 -5.05 -3.96 -1.17
CA GLY A 283 -3.83 -4.48 -0.55
C GLY A 283 -4.08 -5.60 0.45
N PHE A 284 -5.17 -5.51 1.23
CA PHE A 284 -5.57 -6.57 2.15
C PHE A 284 -6.05 -7.82 1.42
N ALA A 285 -6.81 -7.66 0.33
CA ALA A 285 -7.24 -8.78 -0.51
C ALA A 285 -6.04 -9.53 -1.12
N GLU A 286 -5.02 -8.81 -1.59
CA GLU A 286 -3.79 -9.42 -2.09
C GLU A 286 -2.98 -10.13 -1.01
N MET A 287 -2.89 -9.54 0.17
CA MET A 287 -2.22 -10.14 1.32
C MET A 287 -2.80 -11.52 1.65
N ILE A 288 -4.14 -11.65 1.62
CA ILE A 288 -4.84 -12.93 1.83
C ILE A 288 -4.61 -13.88 0.64
N ARG A 289 -4.72 -13.38 -0.59
CA ARG A 289 -4.64 -14.21 -1.80
C ARG A 289 -3.26 -14.85 -1.99
N GLU A 290 -2.20 -14.12 -1.64
CA GLU A 290 -0.81 -14.54 -1.84
C GLU A 290 -0.16 -15.12 -0.57
N ASP A 291 -0.93 -15.25 0.52
CA ASP A 291 -0.42 -15.65 1.86
C ASP A 291 0.85 -14.87 2.26
N ARG A 292 0.88 -13.58 1.91
CA ARG A 292 2.07 -12.74 2.05
C ARG A 292 2.11 -12.14 3.46
N ALA A 293 3.15 -12.45 4.22
CA ALA A 293 3.44 -11.77 5.48
C ALA A 293 3.77 -10.29 5.22
N THR A 294 2.94 -9.38 5.70
CA THR A 294 3.19 -7.93 5.66
C THR A 294 3.67 -7.47 7.03
N PRO A 295 4.71 -6.62 7.12
CA PRO A 295 5.19 -6.11 8.40
C PRO A 295 4.07 -5.45 9.21
N THR A 296 3.96 -5.80 10.50
CA THR A 296 2.94 -5.27 11.40
C THR A 296 3.00 -3.74 11.47
N ALA A 297 4.19 -3.15 11.42
CA ALA A 297 4.38 -1.70 11.38
C ALA A 297 3.63 -1.04 10.21
N LYS A 298 3.66 -1.63 9.00
CA LYS A 298 2.97 -1.11 7.82
C LYS A 298 1.45 -1.12 8.00
N ILE A 299 0.90 -2.19 8.58
CA ILE A 299 -0.53 -2.33 8.83
C ILE A 299 -0.98 -1.31 9.89
N VAL A 300 -0.27 -1.23 11.02
CA VAL A 300 -0.60 -0.32 12.14
C VAL A 300 -0.50 1.14 11.70
N LEU A 301 0.56 1.52 10.99
CA LEU A 301 0.70 2.89 10.47
C LEU A 301 -0.40 3.24 9.47
N THR A 302 -0.73 2.34 8.54
CA THR A 302 -1.80 2.58 7.57
C THR A 302 -3.17 2.73 8.27
N ALA A 303 -3.45 1.90 9.27
CA ALA A 303 -4.66 2.01 10.08
C ALA A 303 -4.70 3.32 10.89
N ALA A 304 -3.57 3.77 11.45
CA ALA A 304 -3.46 5.03 12.16
C ALA A 304 -3.72 6.24 11.24
N VAL A 305 -3.13 6.24 10.04
CA VAL A 305 -3.38 7.26 9.01
C VAL A 305 -4.87 7.28 8.63
N TRP A 306 -5.45 6.10 8.41
CA TRP A 306 -6.88 5.97 8.06
C TRP A 306 -7.77 6.55 9.16
N LEU A 307 -7.53 6.22 10.44
CA LEU A 307 -8.30 6.74 11.58
C LEU A 307 -8.17 8.25 11.76
N ILE A 308 -6.96 8.80 11.61
CA ILE A 308 -6.74 10.25 11.72
C ILE A 308 -7.48 11.00 10.61
N TYR A 309 -7.42 10.53 9.36
CA TYR A 309 -8.14 11.19 8.28
C TYR A 309 -9.66 10.95 8.33
N ALA A 310 -10.12 9.80 8.85
CA ALA A 310 -11.53 9.60 9.19
C ALA A 310 -11.99 10.65 10.22
N LEU A 311 -11.19 10.93 11.25
CA LEU A 311 -11.50 11.96 12.24
C LEU A 311 -11.55 13.37 11.61
N VAL A 312 -10.62 13.70 10.71
CA VAL A 312 -10.66 14.97 9.97
C VAL A 312 -11.94 15.10 9.14
N LEU A 313 -12.39 14.04 8.48
CA LEU A 313 -13.65 14.05 7.72
C LEU A 313 -14.90 14.29 8.56
N HIS A 314 -14.86 14.02 9.87
CA HIS A 314 -15.95 14.33 10.78
C HIS A 314 -15.96 15.80 11.24
N SER A 315 -14.95 16.62 10.86
CA SER A 315 -14.89 18.02 11.27
C SER A 315 -16.06 18.89 10.80
N PRO A 316 -16.71 18.68 9.64
CA PRO A 316 -17.88 19.47 9.25
C PRO A 316 -19.08 19.24 10.18
N ILE A 317 -19.19 18.04 10.76
CA ILE A 317 -20.29 17.65 11.65
C ILE A 317 -20.05 18.20 13.07
N ASN A 318 -18.79 18.26 13.51
CA ASN A 318 -18.40 18.78 14.82
C ASN A 318 -17.70 20.14 14.71
N PRO A 319 -18.39 21.27 14.98
CA PRO A 319 -17.81 22.61 14.88
C PRO A 319 -16.52 22.80 15.69
N SER A 320 -16.38 22.08 16.80
CA SER A 320 -15.21 22.13 17.68
C SER A 320 -13.93 21.57 17.05
N PHE A 321 -14.02 20.78 15.97
CA PHE A 321 -12.86 20.19 15.26
C PHE A 321 -12.46 20.95 14.00
N ARG A 322 -13.20 22.00 13.63
CA ARG A 322 -12.93 22.80 12.44
C ARG A 322 -11.66 23.65 12.57
N GLY A 323 -11.15 24.08 11.42
CA GLY A 323 -10.01 24.99 11.33
C GLY A 323 -8.72 24.41 11.91
N ARG A 324 -8.27 24.96 13.05
CA ARG A 324 -6.93 24.66 13.63
C ARG A 324 -6.73 23.18 13.94
N ARG A 325 -7.73 22.50 14.52
CA ARG A 325 -7.61 21.08 14.89
C ARG A 325 -7.55 20.19 13.64
N ALA A 326 -8.44 20.41 12.68
CA ALA A 326 -8.39 19.73 11.38
C ALA A 326 -7.04 19.94 10.67
N ALA A 327 -6.48 21.15 10.71
CA ALA A 327 -5.16 21.44 10.14
C ALA A 327 -4.03 20.66 10.84
N MET A 328 -4.02 20.62 12.18
CA MET A 328 -3.03 19.85 12.96
C MET A 328 -3.13 18.35 12.69
N LEU A 329 -4.35 17.80 12.66
CA LEU A 329 -4.59 16.39 12.34
C LEU A 329 -4.19 16.06 10.89
N SER A 330 -4.40 16.99 9.94
CA SER A 330 -3.98 16.79 8.55
C SER A 330 -2.45 16.73 8.40
N ILE A 331 -1.73 17.56 9.16
CA ILE A 331 -0.26 17.51 9.21
C ILE A 331 0.20 16.20 9.85
N LEU A 332 -0.39 15.82 11.00
CA LEU A 332 -0.06 14.58 11.69
C LEU A 332 -0.29 13.35 10.82
N GLY A 333 -1.45 13.27 10.14
CA GLY A 333 -1.76 12.21 9.20
C GLY A 333 -0.76 12.14 8.04
N PHE A 334 -0.30 13.28 7.55
CA PHE A 334 0.71 13.34 6.49
C PHE A 334 2.08 12.86 6.98
N VAL A 335 2.50 13.27 8.19
CA VAL A 335 3.76 12.80 8.81
C VAL A 335 3.72 11.28 9.01
N LEU A 336 2.59 10.72 9.45
CA LEU A 336 2.43 9.28 9.58
C LEU A 336 2.44 8.58 8.21
N MET A 337 1.88 9.20 7.17
CA MET A 337 1.95 8.69 5.80
C MET A 337 3.40 8.66 5.28
N LEU A 338 4.21 9.68 5.58
CA LEU A 338 5.66 9.63 5.31
C LEU A 338 6.32 8.47 6.05
N GLY A 339 5.90 8.19 7.28
CA GLY A 339 6.29 7.01 8.03
C GLY A 339 5.94 5.69 7.32
N VAL A 340 4.78 5.59 6.67
CA VAL A 340 4.41 4.43 5.85
C VAL A 340 5.35 4.28 4.65
N ILE A 341 5.62 5.36 3.92
CA ILE A 341 6.53 5.36 2.77
C ILE A 341 7.94 4.95 3.21
N PHE A 342 8.42 5.53 4.31
CA PHE A 342 9.73 5.23 4.88
C PHE A 342 9.81 3.78 5.39
N ALA A 343 8.75 3.25 5.99
CA ALA A 343 8.70 1.84 6.40
C ALA A 343 8.75 0.89 5.20
N VAL A 344 8.21 1.29 4.04
CA VAL A 344 8.34 0.55 2.78
C VAL A 344 9.74 0.67 2.20
N LEU A 345 10.37 1.84 2.34
CA LEU A 345 11.73 2.10 1.88
C LEU A 345 12.80 1.36 2.69
N LEU A 346 12.66 1.36 4.02
CA LEU A 346 13.56 0.72 4.97
C LEU A 346 13.32 -0.78 5.14
N MET A 347 12.40 -1.40 4.38
CA MET A 347 12.14 -2.83 4.49
C MET A 347 13.48 -3.58 4.46
N PRO A 348 13.90 -4.21 5.59
CA PRO A 348 15.25 -4.71 5.72
C PRO A 348 15.56 -5.72 4.63
N THR A 349 16.70 -5.51 3.97
CA THR A 349 17.49 -6.56 3.32
C THR A 349 17.98 -7.53 4.39
N THR A 350 17.06 -8.24 5.05
CA THR A 350 17.41 -9.46 5.76
C THR A 350 17.44 -10.54 4.66
N GLY A 351 18.56 -10.70 3.93
CA GLY A 351 19.85 -10.94 4.55
C GLY A 351 19.75 -12.25 5.33
N GLY A 352 19.38 -13.32 4.62
CA GLY A 352 19.31 -14.69 5.09
C GLY A 352 19.83 -15.60 4.00
#